data_AF-A0A3N5T0P5-F1
#
_entry.id   AF-A0A3N5T0P5-F1
#
_cell.length_a   1.000
_cell.length_b   1.000
_cell.length_c   1.000
_cell.angle_alpha   90.00
_cell.angle_beta   90.00
_cell.angle_gamma   90.00
#
_symmetry.space_group_name_H-M   'P 1'
#
loop_
_entity.id
_entity.type
_entity.pdbx_description
1 polymer ?
#
loop_
_entity_poly.entity_id
_entity_poly.type
_entity_poly.pdbx_seq_one_letter_code
_entity_poly.pdbx_strand_id
1 'polypeptide(L)' 'MTIKTLPQKARKKAEALLAAHGVDDYTWIDPRRIITAQWVRMKCMYGCASYGRKACCPPNTPTVAECERFLKE' A
#
# COMPACT_ATOMS: atom_id res chain seq x y z
N MET A 1 9.56 -11.50 16.44
CA MET A 1 8.57 -11.08 15.41
C MET A 1 8.95 -11.73 14.09
N THR A 2 8.29 -12.83 13.71
CA THR A 2 8.62 -13.54 12.48
C THR A 2 7.93 -12.86 11.30
N ILE A 3 8.73 -12.44 10.32
CA ILE A 3 8.22 -11.81 9.11
C ILE A 3 7.55 -12.90 8.27
N LYS A 4 6.22 -12.87 8.09
CA LYS A 4 5.54 -13.69 7.09
C LYS A 4 5.85 -13.07 5.74
N THR A 5 6.83 -13.64 5.04
CA THR A 5 7.13 -13.31 3.66
C THR A 5 6.19 -14.07 2.73
N LEU A 6 5.89 -13.48 1.56
CA LEU A 6 5.22 -14.19 0.47
C LEU A 6 5.88 -15.58 0.23
N PRO A 7 5.10 -16.63 -0.06
CA PRO A 7 5.65 -17.93 -0.40
C PRO A 7 6.67 -17.81 -1.54
N GLN A 8 7.80 -18.52 -1.43
CA GLN A 8 8.91 -18.42 -2.39
C GLN A 8 8.47 -18.59 -3.85
N LYS A 9 7.46 -19.43 -4.10
CA LYS A 9 6.87 -19.65 -5.43
C LYS A 9 6.20 -18.41 -6.01
N ALA A 10 5.48 -17.64 -5.19
CA ALA A 10 4.78 -16.43 -5.64
C ALA A 10 5.77 -15.31 -5.99
N ARG A 11 6.85 -15.18 -5.20
CA ARG A 11 7.93 -14.23 -5.47
C ARG A 11 8.60 -14.49 -6.81
N LYS A 12 9.04 -15.73 -7.06
CA LYS A 12 9.67 -16.10 -8.33
C LYS A 12 8.78 -15.80 -9.54
N LYS A 13 7.46 -16.01 -9.43
CA LYS A 13 6.51 -15.67 -10.50
C LYS A 13 6.46 -14.17 -10.76
N ALA A 14 6.41 -13.35 -9.70
CA ALA A 14 6.42 -11.89 -9.82
C ALA A 14 7.74 -11.39 -10.43
N GLU A 15 8.88 -11.91 -9.98
CA GLU A 15 10.22 -11.55 -10.49
C GLU A 15 10.37 -11.89 -11.97
N ALA A 16 9.86 -13.05 -12.41
CA ALA A 16 9.84 -13.42 -13.83
C ALA A 16 9.00 -12.45 -14.68
N LEU A 17 7.86 -11.98 -14.16
CA LEU A 17 7.02 -10.99 -14.83
C LEU A 17 7.71 -9.63 -14.91
N LEU A 18 8.31 -9.17 -13.81
CA LEU A 18 9.06 -7.91 -13.77
C LEU A 18 10.22 -7.92 -14.77
N ALA A 19 11.00 -9.01 -14.81
CA ALA A 19 12.07 -9.20 -15.77
C ALA A 19 11.58 -9.21 -17.22
N ALA A 20 10.46 -9.90 -17.52
CA ALA A 20 9.86 -9.92 -18.85
C ALA A 20 9.41 -8.54 -19.35
N HIS A 21 9.13 -7.61 -18.44
CA HIS A 21 8.76 -6.23 -18.74
C HIS A 21 9.93 -5.23 -18.58
N GLY A 22 11.15 -5.71 -18.31
CA GLY A 22 12.33 -4.85 -18.15
C GLY A 22 12.32 -3.99 -16.89
N VAL A 23 11.60 -4.41 -15.84
CA VAL A 23 11.58 -3.74 -14.54
C VAL A 23 12.62 -4.41 -13.64
N ASP A 24 13.77 -3.77 -13.49
CA ASP A 24 14.91 -4.24 -12.68
C ASP A 24 15.04 -3.52 -11.33
N ASP A 25 14.53 -2.30 -11.22
CA ASP A 25 14.50 -1.53 -9.98
C ASP A 25 13.23 -1.80 -9.16
N TYR A 26 13.28 -2.81 -8.29
CA TYR A 26 12.21 -3.12 -7.35
C TYR A 26 12.75 -3.60 -5.99
N THR A 27 11.93 -3.42 -4.95
CA THR A 27 12.23 -3.95 -3.62
C THR A 27 10.99 -4.53 -2.96
N TRP A 28 11.19 -5.60 -2.19
CA TRP A 28 10.14 -6.20 -1.39
C TRP A 28 9.99 -5.45 -0.08
N ILE A 29 8.78 -5.00 0.23
CA ILE A 29 8.44 -4.36 1.50
C ILE A 29 7.61 -5.30 2.38
N ASP A 30 7.78 -5.21 3.70
CA ASP A 30 6.88 -5.86 4.67
C ASP A 30 5.71 -4.91 4.96
N PRO A 31 4.46 -5.27 4.59
CA PRO A 31 3.29 -4.42 4.84
C PRO A 31 3.14 -4.01 6.32
N ARG A 32 3.55 -4.87 7.26
CA ARG A 32 3.46 -4.63 8.70
C ARG A 32 4.41 -3.54 9.20
N ARG A 33 5.40 -3.15 8.39
CA ARG A 33 6.31 -2.03 8.68
C ARG A 33 5.76 -0.69 8.18
N ILE A 34 4.65 -0.70 7.43
CA ILE A 34 4.01 0.52 6.94
C ILE A 34 3.30 1.20 8.10
N ILE A 35 3.69 2.44 8.39
CA ILE A 35 3.11 3.24 9.46
C ILE A 35 1.88 3.97 8.91
N THR A 36 0.71 3.61 9.43
CA THR A 36 -0.54 4.35 9.20
C THR A 36 -0.65 5.53 10.16
N ALA A 37 -0.99 6.71 9.64
CA ALA A 37 -1.12 7.91 10.47
C ALA A 37 -2.28 8.80 10.00
N GLN A 38 -2.90 9.50 10.96
CA GLN A 38 -4.05 10.37 10.72
C GLN A 38 -3.74 11.54 9.77
N TRP A 39 -2.49 12.04 9.79
CA TRP A 39 -2.09 13.17 8.95
C TRP A 39 -2.24 12.89 7.44
N VAL A 40 -2.17 11.62 7.01
CA VAL A 40 -2.38 11.24 5.59
C VAL A 40 -3.81 11.56 5.16
N ARG A 41 -4.80 11.30 6.04
CA ARG A 41 -6.20 11.66 5.83
C ARG A 41 -6.37 13.18 5.78
N MET A 42 -5.72 13.90 6.70
CA MET A 42 -5.74 15.37 6.73
C MET A 42 -5.13 15.98 5.46
N LYS A 43 -4.00 15.44 4.96
CA LYS A 43 -3.40 15.89 3.70
C LYS A 43 -4.34 15.66 2.52
N CYS A 44 -5.08 14.56 2.49
CA CYS A 44 -6.08 14.32 1.45
C CYS A 44 -7.24 15.33 1.52
N MET A 45 -7.79 15.60 2.70
CA MET A 45 -8.95 16.49 2.87
C MET A 45 -8.62 17.97 2.70
N TYR A 46 -7.44 18.40 3.16
CA TYR A 46 -7.10 19.82 3.27
C TYR A 46 -5.91 20.24 2.41
N GLY A 47 -5.07 19.29 1.97
CA GLY A 47 -3.88 19.57 1.15
C GLY A 47 -4.00 19.16 -0.32
N CYS A 48 -5.09 18.49 -0.71
CA CYS A 48 -5.30 18.05 -2.09
C CYS A 48 -6.21 19.02 -2.85
N ALA A 49 -5.69 19.63 -3.92
CA ALA A 49 -6.47 20.53 -4.76
C ALA A 49 -7.69 19.86 -5.42
N SER A 50 -7.71 18.52 -5.48
CA SER A 50 -8.79 17.71 -6.05
C SER A 50 -9.64 16.95 -5.02
N TYR A 51 -9.54 17.31 -3.74
CA TYR A 51 -10.41 16.73 -2.72
C TYR A 51 -11.89 16.87 -3.10
N GLY A 52 -12.67 15.80 -2.90
CA GLY A 52 -14.10 15.74 -3.25
C GLY A 52 -14.43 15.58 -4.74
N ARG A 53 -13.43 15.54 -5.64
CA ARG A 53 -13.67 15.43 -7.10
C ARG A 53 -13.57 14.01 -7.67
N LYS A 54 -13.15 13.02 -6.87
CA LYS A 54 -12.96 11.64 -7.30
C LYS A 54 -13.57 10.67 -6.30
N ALA A 55 -14.02 9.50 -6.78
CA ALA A 55 -14.56 8.42 -5.94
C ALA A 55 -13.52 7.80 -4.99
N CYS A 56 -12.25 8.17 -5.10
CA CYS A 56 -11.17 7.78 -4.18
C CYS A 56 -10.93 8.81 -3.06
N CYS A 57 -11.84 9.77 -2.83
CA CYS A 57 -11.75 10.67 -1.70
C CYS A 57 -12.47 10.11 -0.47
N PRO A 58 -12.03 10.46 0.76
CA PRO A 58 -12.87 10.44 1.96
C PRO A 58 -14.30 10.92 1.67
N PRO A 59 -15.36 10.25 2.17
CA PRO A 59 -15.39 9.03 2.97
C PRO A 59 -15.39 7.71 2.16
N ASN A 60 -15.28 7.75 0.83
CA ASN A 60 -15.40 6.58 -0.05
C ASN A 60 -14.19 5.65 -0.07
N THR A 61 -13.14 5.94 0.71
CA THR A 61 -12.01 5.04 0.95
C THR A 61 -12.08 4.50 2.36
N PRO A 62 -11.43 3.35 2.65
CA PRO A 62 -11.31 2.85 4.02
C PRO A 62 -10.82 3.92 4.99
N THR A 63 -11.31 3.83 6.22
CA THR A 63 -10.87 4.63 7.36
C THR A 63 -9.41 4.33 7.68
N VAL A 64 -8.76 5.25 8.40
CA VAL A 64 -7.36 5.07 8.83
C VAL A 64 -7.21 3.79 9.68
N ALA A 65 -8.19 3.50 10.53
CA ALA A 65 -8.20 2.29 11.36
C ALA A 65 -8.39 1.00 10.54
N GLU A 66 -9.19 1.03 9.47
CA GLU A 66 -9.31 -0.11 8.55
C GLU A 66 -8.01 -0.36 7.79
N CYS A 67 -7.36 0.68 7.28
CA CYS A 67 -6.05 0.55 6.65
C CYS A 67 -5.00 0.00 7.61
N GLU A 68 -5.00 0.44 8.87
CA GLU A 68 -4.08 -0.06 9.90
C GLU A 68 -4.26 -1.55 10.16
N ARG A 69 -5.52 -2.03 10.20
CA ARG A 69 -5.80 -3.45 10.36
C ARG A 69 -5.37 -4.25 9.14
N PHE A 70 -5.72 -3.78 7.94
CA PHE A 70 -5.38 -4.44 6.69
C PHE A 70 -3.86 -4.65 6.52
N LEU A 71 -3.06 -3.63 6.85
CA LEU A 71 -1.60 -3.71 6.74
C LEU A 71 -0.95 -4.67 7.76
N LYS A 72 -1.69 -5.11 8.77
CA LYS A 72 -1.23 -6.04 9.81
C LYS A 72 -1.56 -7.51 9.53
N GLU A 73 -2.37 -7.81 8.50
CA GLU A 73 -2.70 -9.18 8.06
C GLU A 73 -1.46 -9.94 7.55
#